data_AF-A0A2N0X7K2-F1
#
_entry.id   AF-A0A2N0X7K2-F1
#
_cell.length_a   1.000
_cell.length_b   1.000
_cell.length_c   1.000
_cell.angle_alpha   90.00
_cell.angle_beta   90.00
_cell.angle_gamma   90.00
#
_symmetry.space_group_name_H-M   'P 1'
#
loop_
_entity.id
_entity.type
_entity.pdbx_description
1 polymer ?
#
loop_
_entity_poly.entity_id
_entity_poly.type
_entity_poly.pdbx_seq_one_letter_code
_entity_poly.pdbx_strand_id
1 'polypeptide(L)' 'MGLALAGAVEWASSRMTWISVEAFDDKSGAATASVTGGTWSTELTAVALLLCAGCVAGLALRRVGRRAVGAACA' A
#
# COMPACT_ATOMS: atom_id res chain seq x y z
N MET A 1 -14.85 -4.21 -8.94
CA MET A 1 -13.69 -5.03 -9.32
C MET A 1 -12.41 -4.22 -9.39
N GLY A 2 -12.38 -3.03 -10.03
CA GLY A 2 -11.18 -2.18 -10.07
C GLY A 2 -10.53 -1.89 -8.71
N LEU A 3 -11.32 -1.52 -7.69
CA LEU A 3 -10.80 -1.26 -6.33
C LEU A 3 -10.23 -2.51 -5.64
N ALA A 4 -10.81 -3.69 -5.90
CA ALA A 4 -10.29 -4.94 -5.34
C ALA A 4 -8.95 -5.32 -5.98
N LEU A 5 -8.80 -5.09 -7.29
CA LEU A 5 -7.53 -5.27 -7.98
C LEU A 5 -6.49 -4.28 -7.49
N ALA A 6 -6.85 -3.00 -7.32
CA ALA A 6 -5.99 -1.98 -6.75
C ALA A 6 -5.53 -2.38 -5.34
N GLY A 7 -6.44 -2.85 -4.49
CA GLY A 7 -6.10 -3.36 -3.16
C GLY A 7 -5.16 -4.57 -3.19
N ALA A 8 -5.31 -5.48 -4.16
CA ALA A 8 -4.40 -6.61 -4.32
C ALA A 8 -2.99 -6.17 -4.77
N VAL A 9 -2.91 -5.20 -5.68
CA VAL A 9 -1.64 -4.61 -6.13
C VAL A 9 -0.95 -3.86 -4.99
N GLU A 10 -1.70 -3.05 -4.25
CA GLU A 10 -1.23 -2.33 -3.08
C GLU A 10 -0.67 -3.30 -2.03
N TRP A 11 -1.42 -4.36 -1.71
CA TRP A 11 -0.97 -5.40 -0.80
C TRP A 11 0.32 -6.06 -1.28
N ALA A 12 0.40 -6.43 -2.56
CA ALA A 12 1.60 -7.05 -3.11
C ALA A 12 2.80 -6.09 -3.02
N SER A 13 2.62 -4.82 -3.42
CA SER A 13 3.64 -3.77 -3.36
C SER A 13 4.17 -3.55 -1.94
N SER A 14 3.26 -3.49 -0.95
CA SER A 14 3.62 -3.33 0.47
C SER A 14 4.51 -4.45 1.01
N ARG A 15 4.47 -5.63 0.40
CA ARG A 15 5.26 -6.80 0.78
C ARG A 15 6.59 -6.90 0.06
N MET A 16 6.83 -6.11 -0.99
CA MET A 16 8.11 -6.10 -1.70
C MET A 16 9.15 -5.34 -0.89
N THR A 17 10.41 -5.78 -1.00
CA THR A 17 11.57 -5.02 -0.52
C THR A 17 11.75 -3.79 -1.39
N TRP A 18 11.69 -2.61 -0.79
CA TRP A 18 11.92 -1.33 -1.49
C TRP A 18 13.33 -0.82 -1.22
N ILE A 19 13.87 -1.10 -0.04
CA ILE A 19 15.17 -0.61 0.40
C ILE A 19 16.02 -1.79 0.88
N SER A 20 17.25 -1.82 0.41
CA SER A 20 18.32 -2.65 0.96
C SER A 20 19.31 -1.73 1.64
N VAL A 21 19.56 -1.96 2.93
CA VAL A 21 20.52 -1.20 3.74
C VAL A 21 21.76 -2.06 3.93
N GLU A 22 22.91 -1.50 3.62
CA GLU A 22 24.21 -2.06 3.98
C GLU A 22 24.84 -1.17 5.04
N ALA A 23 25.23 -1.78 6.15
CA ALA A 23 25.88 -1.11 7.26
C ALA A 23 27.21 -1.81 7.53
N PHE A 24 28.24 -1.03 7.83
CA PHE A 24 29.54 -1.57 8.23
C PHE A 24 29.88 -1.04 9.60
N ASP A 25 30.21 -1.94 10.51
CA ASP A 25 30.69 -1.66 11.85
C ASP A 25 32.10 -2.22 11.99
N ASP A 26 33.01 -1.42 12.54
CA ASP A 26 34.44 -1.77 12.62
C ASP A 26 34.72 -2.99 13.53
N LYS A 27 33.81 -3.29 14.46
CA LYS A 27 33.93 -4.43 15.39
C LYS A 27 33.16 -5.66 14.93
N SER A 28 32.04 -5.48 14.26
CA SER A 28 31.12 -6.57 13.88
C SER A 28 31.05 -6.85 12.38
N GLY A 29 31.67 -6.01 11.55
CA GLY A 29 31.78 -6.17 10.10
C GLY A 29 30.57 -5.64 9.33
N ALA A 30 30.38 -6.16 8.11
CA ALA A 30 29.27 -5.77 7.24
C ALA A 30 27.97 -6.50 7.63
N ALA A 31 26.87 -5.75 7.66
CA ALA A 31 25.52 -6.23 7.86
C ALA A 31 24.61 -5.72 6.75
N THR A 32 23.67 -6.56 6.32
CA THR A 32 22.64 -6.19 5.34
C THR A 32 21.25 -6.39 5.94
N ALA A 33 20.37 -5.43 5.69
CA ALA A 33 18.97 -5.47 6.11
C ALA A 33 18.07 -5.06 4.95
N SER A 34 16.94 -5.74 4.81
CA SER A 34 15.91 -5.38 3.82
C SER A 34 14.73 -4.73 4.52
N VAL A 35 14.19 -3.67 3.93
CA VAL A 35 13.00 -2.96 4.41
C VAL A 35 11.91 -3.09 3.36
N THR A 36 10.78 -3.67 3.76
CA THR A 36 9.60 -3.78 2.91
C THR A 36 8.88 -2.44 2.78
N GLY A 37 8.17 -2.25 1.67
CA GLY A 37 7.39 -1.03 1.44
C GLY A 37 6.46 -0.70 2.60
N GLY A 38 5.73 -1.70 3.12
CA GLY A 38 4.79 -1.52 4.23
C GLY A 38 5.43 -1.14 5.57
N THR A 39 6.74 -1.33 5.73
CA THR A 39 7.49 -0.85 6.91
C THR A 39 8.03 0.56 6.69
N TRP A 40 8.38 0.90 5.44
CA TRP A 40 8.99 2.18 5.09
C TRP A 40 7.99 3.32 4.88
N SER A 41 6.90 3.08 4.15
CA SER A 41 5.90 4.12 3.83
C SER A 41 4.63 3.93 4.66
N THR A 42 4.33 4.95 5.48
CA THR A 42 3.06 5.04 6.22
C THR A 42 1.87 5.34 5.30
N GLU A 43 2.13 5.90 4.11
CA GLU A 43 1.10 6.25 3.13
C GLU A 43 0.39 5.00 2.59
N LEU A 44 1.10 3.86 2.47
CA LEU A 44 0.50 2.57 2.09
C LEU A 44 -0.63 2.16 3.04
N THR A 45 -0.54 2.52 4.32
CA THR A 45 -1.63 2.27 5.28
C THR A 45 -2.83 3.16 4.98
N ALA A 46 -2.60 4.44 4.66
CA ALA A 46 -3.67 5.36 4.28
C ALA A 46 -4.35 4.93 2.97
N VAL A 47 -3.58 4.52 1.97
CA VAL A 47 -4.09 3.99 0.69
C VAL A 47 -4.88 2.71 0.91
N ALA A 48 -4.38 1.77 1.71
CA ALA A 48 -5.12 0.55 2.05
C ALA A 48 -6.48 0.85 2.70
N LEU A 49 -6.53 1.79 3.65
CA LEU A 49 -7.79 2.21 4.29
C LEU A 49 -8.73 2.90 3.30
N LEU A 50 -8.21 3.76 2.42
CA LEU A 50 -8.97 4.44 1.38
C LEU A 50 -9.61 3.43 0.42
N LEU A 51 -8.84 2.43 -0.04
CA LEU A 51 -9.33 1.39 -0.95
C LEU A 51 -10.38 0.49 -0.28
N CYS A 52 -10.21 0.17 1.01
CA CYS A 52 -11.23 -0.54 1.80
C CYS A 52 -12.53 0.27 1.91
N ALA A 53 -12.43 1.55 2.27
CA ALA A 53 -13.59 2.45 2.35
C ALA A 53 -14.27 2.59 0.98
N GLY A 54 -13.49 2.72 -0.10
CA GLY A 54 -13.98 2.78 -1.46
C GLY A 54 -14.72 1.51 -1.89
N CYS A 55 -14.23 0.33 -1.49
CA CYS A 55 -14.91 -0.94 -1.75
C CYS A 55 -16.30 -0.97 -1.08
N VAL A 56 -16.38 -0.60 0.20
CA VAL A 56 -17.64 -0.54 0.94
C VAL A 56 -18.61 0.46 0.31
N ALA A 57 -18.13 1.67 0.01
CA ALA A 57 -18.95 2.71 -0.60
C ALA A 57 -19.40 2.34 -2.03
N GLY A 58 -18.56 1.62 -2.79
CA GLY A 58 -18.89 1.07 -4.10
C GLY A 58 -20.06 0.07 -4.07
N LEU A 59 -20.23 -0.65 -2.96
CA LEU A 59 -21.36 -1.57 -2.75
C LEU A 59 -22.61 -0.83 -2.24
N ALA A 60 -22.44 0.19 -1.40
CA ALA A 60 -23.54 0.89 -0.74
C ALA A 60 -24.20 1.98 -1.60
N LEU A 61 -23.45 2.63 -2.51
CA LEU A 61 -23.91 3.84 -3.20
C LEU A 61 -24.59 3.58 -4.56
N ARG A 62 -25.43 4.54 -4.97
CA ARG A 62 -26.06 4.60 -6.31
C ARG A 62 -25.09 5.20 -7.33
N ARG A 63 -25.52 5.34 -8.60
CA ARG A 63 -24.65 5.65 -9.76
C ARG A 63 -23.71 6.85 -9.58
N VAL A 64 -24.18 7.98 -9.04
CA VAL A 64 -23.35 9.19 -8.87
C VAL A 64 -22.35 9.01 -7.73
N GLY A 65 -22.79 8.49 -6.57
CA GLY A 65 -21.90 8.22 -5.44
C GLY A 65 -20.79 7.23 -5.76
N ARG A 66 -21.08 6.16 -6.52
CA ARG A 66 -20.05 5.21 -6.97
C ARG A 66 -18.99 5.85 -7.89
N ARG A 67 -19.37 6.83 -8.70
CA ARG A 67 -18.43 7.56 -9.58
C ARG A 67 -17.50 8.47 -8.77
N ALA A 68 -18.05 9.17 -7.77
CA ALA A 68 -17.25 10.02 -6.90
C ALA A 68 -16.22 9.21 -6.11
N VAL A 69 -16.63 8.06 -5.56
CA VAL A 69 -15.71 7.14 -4.88
C VAL A 69 -14.64 6.60 -5.83
N GLY A 70 -15.02 6.20 -7.03
CA GLY A 70 -14.07 5.75 -8.04
C GLY A 70 -13.03 6.82 -8.37
N ALA A 71 -13.43 8.09 -8.46
CA ALA A 71 -12.51 9.21 -8.69
C ALA A 71 -11.62 9.52 -7.48
N ALA A 72 -12.12 9.37 -6.26
CA ALA A 72 -11.33 9.59 -5.04
C ALA A 72 -10.28 8.50 -4.80
N CYS A 73 -10.51 7.29 -5.33
CA CYS A 73 -9.63 6.14 -5.18
C CYS A 73 -8.80 5.83 -6.45
N ALA A 74 -8.88 6.67 -7.48
CA ALA A 74 -8.10 6.55 -8.72
C ALA A 74 -6.83 7.41 -8.64
#